data_AF-A0A2G0YE93-F1
#
_entry.id   AF-A0A2G0YE93-F1
#
_cell.length_a   1.000
_cell.length_b   1.000
_cell.length_c   1.000
_cell.angle_alpha   90.00
_cell.angle_beta   90.00
_cell.angle_gamma   90.00
#
_symmetry.space_group_name_H-M   'P 1'
#
loop_
_entity.id
_entity.type
_entity.pdbx_description
1 polymer ?
#
loop_
_entity_poly.entity_id
_entity_poly.type
_entity_poly.pdbx_seq_one_letter_code
_entity_poly.pdbx_strand_id
1 'polypeptide(L)'
;MKKTITAYCFASGHIDFGVSVPEGAIALAVGEEKIVRDIVTVSARLSRLDNETIFVPGVPEAENQREGITAVARFIQWLAKSNQPGFRALGA
;
A
#
# COMPACT_ATOMS: atom_id res chain seq x y z
N MET A 1 -1.20 16.02 -18.31
CA MET A 1 -0.19 14.96 -18.06
C MET A 1 -0.72 14.09 -16.93
N LYS A 2 -0.75 12.76 -17.09
CA LYS A 2 -1.17 11.85 -16.02
C LYS A 2 -0.03 11.74 -15.02
N LYS A 3 -0.23 12.19 -13.78
CA LYS A 3 0.79 12.15 -12.73
C LYS A 3 0.90 10.72 -12.23
N THR A 4 2.10 10.15 -12.29
CA THR A 4 2.38 8.81 -11.77
C THR A 4 2.81 8.93 -10.30
N ILE A 5 2.27 8.04 -9.46
CA ILE A 5 2.62 7.96 -8.04
C ILE A 5 2.90 6.50 -7.66
N THR A 6 3.67 6.32 -6.60
CA THR A 6 3.93 5.03 -5.97
C THR A 6 3.30 5.04 -4.59
N ALA A 7 2.47 4.04 -4.30
CA ALA A 7 2.04 3.73 -2.95
C ALA A 7 3.13 2.88 -2.29
N TYR A 8 3.53 3.24 -1.08
CA TYR A 8 4.52 2.51 -0.29
C TYR A 8 4.06 2.39 1.16
N CYS A 9 4.60 1.42 1.88
CA CYS A 9 4.39 1.31 3.32
C CYS A 9 5.71 1.25 4.09
N PHE A 10 5.64 1.66 5.37
CA PHE A 10 6.71 1.47 6.33
C PHE A 10 6.53 0.18 7.13
N ALA A 11 7.53 -0.17 7.94
CA ALA A 11 7.47 -1.34 8.83
C ALA A 11 6.26 -1.33 9.80
N SER A 12 5.73 -0.15 10.14
CA SER A 12 4.50 0.01 10.94
C SER A 12 3.21 -0.35 10.18
N GLY A 13 3.31 -0.60 8.88
CA GLY A 13 2.18 -0.78 7.98
C GLY A 13 1.56 0.52 7.50
N HIS A 14 2.01 1.70 7.97
CA HIS A 14 1.51 2.99 7.49
C HIS A 14 1.73 3.12 5.98
N ILE A 15 0.67 3.43 5.24
CA ILE A 15 0.72 3.60 3.77
C ILE A 15 0.73 5.08 3.44
N ASP A 16 1.64 5.45 2.56
CA ASP A 16 1.73 6.81 2.02
C ASP A 16 2.01 6.76 0.50
N PHE A 17 1.90 7.91 -0.16
CA PHE A 17 1.97 8.03 -1.61
C PHE A 17 2.97 9.12 -2.02
N GLY A 18 3.94 8.74 -2.85
CA GLY A 18 4.96 9.65 -3.33
C GLY A 18 5.44 9.33 -4.74
N VAL A 19 6.14 10.28 -5.35
CA VAL A 19 6.77 10.09 -6.66
C VAL A 19 7.96 9.12 -6.58
N SER A 20 8.54 8.97 -5.39
CA SER A 20 9.63 8.06 -5.07
C SER A 20 9.33 7.32 -3.77
N VAL A 21 9.96 6.15 -3.60
CA VAL A 21 9.84 5.34 -2.38
C VAL A 21 10.98 5.74 -1.44
N PRO A 22 10.68 6.19 -0.21
CA PRO A 22 11.71 6.50 0.80
C PRO A 22 12.54 5.26 1.17
N GLU A 23 13.75 5.48 1.67
CA GLU A 23 14.57 4.39 2.20
C GLU A 23 13.87 3.70 3.38
N GLY A 24 13.90 2.37 3.39
CA GLY A 24 13.23 1.54 4.40
C GLY A 24 11.71 1.37 4.20
N ALA A 25 11.13 1.98 3.17
CA ALA A 25 9.76 1.72 2.76
C ALA A 25 9.69 0.61 1.69
N ILE A 26 8.56 -0.10 1.67
CA ILE A 26 8.26 -1.16 0.70
C ILE A 26 7.25 -0.61 -0.30
N ALA A 27 7.60 -0.66 -1.59
CA ALA A 27 6.68 -0.27 -2.65
C ALA A 27 5.55 -1.30 -2.78
N LEU A 28 4.30 -0.82 -2.81
CA LEU A 28 3.11 -1.65 -2.90
C LEU A 28 2.51 -1.66 -4.31
N ALA A 29 2.40 -0.48 -4.92
CA ALA A 29 1.83 -0.30 -6.25
C ALA A 29 2.31 1.00 -6.91
N VAL A 30 2.28 1.06 -8.23
CA VAL A 30 2.62 2.24 -9.04
C VAL A 30 1.60 2.43 -10.15
N GLY A 31 1.33 3.69 -10.52
CA GLY A 31 0.36 3.99 -11.55
C GLY A 31 -0.09 5.44 -11.55
N GLU A 32 -1.21 5.72 -12.20
CA GLU A 32 -1.83 7.04 -12.21
C GLU A 32 -2.33 7.42 -10.82
N GLU A 33 -2.03 8.64 -10.37
CA GLU A 33 -2.24 9.09 -8.98
C GLU A 33 -3.65 8.80 -8.46
N LYS A 34 -4.68 9.14 -9.24
CA LYS A 34 -6.07 8.90 -8.87
C LYS A 34 -6.38 7.41 -8.71
N ILE A 35 -5.97 6.60 -9.70
CA ILE A 35 -6.28 5.16 -9.70
C ILE A 35 -5.55 4.44 -8.55
N VAL A 36 -4.28 4.78 -8.32
CA VAL A 36 -3.49 4.22 -7.21
C VAL A 36 -4.11 4.58 -5.87
N ARG A 37 -4.45 5.86 -5.65
CA ARG A 37 -5.07 6.31 -4.40
C ARG A 37 -6.42 5.61 -4.16
N ASP A 38 -7.28 5.54 -5.18
CA ASP A 38 -8.61 4.93 -5.05
C ASP A 38 -8.51 3.44 -4.69
N ILE A 39 -7.72 2.66 -5.43
CA ILE A 39 -7.58 1.20 -5.21
C ILE A 39 -6.94 0.89 -3.86
N VAL A 40 -5.85 1.59 -3.52
CA VAL A 40 -5.10 1.34 -2.29
C VAL A 40 -5.93 1.75 -1.08
N THR A 41 -6.61 2.90 -1.11
CA THR A 41 -7.43 3.38 0.03
C THR A 41 -8.60 2.45 0.32
N VAL A 42 -9.30 1.96 -0.72
CA VAL A 42 -10.42 1.01 -0.55
C VAL A 42 -9.96 -0.34 0.01
N SER A 43 -8.74 -0.76 -0.34
CA SER A 43 -8.18 -2.04 0.11
C SER A 43 -7.49 -1.96 1.47
N ALA A 44 -7.08 -0.76 1.89
CA ALA A 44 -6.33 -0.53 3.12
C ALA A 44 -7.21 -0.56 4.37
N ARG A 45 -6.57 -0.74 5.53
CA ARG A 45 -7.22 -0.62 6.83
C ARG A 45 -7.18 0.84 7.27
N LEU A 46 -8.35 1.43 7.50
CA LEU A 46 -8.46 2.77 8.08
C LEU A 46 -8.11 2.75 9.57
N SER A 47 -7.35 3.75 10.01
CA SER A 47 -7.08 4.01 11.42
C SER A 47 -8.38 4.28 12.17
N ARG A 48 -8.52 3.68 13.36
CA ARG A 48 -9.65 3.94 14.27
C ARG A 48 -9.45 5.16 15.15
N LEU A 49 -8.23 5.72 15.19
CA LEU A 49 -7.88 6.84 16.06
C LEU A 49 -8.23 8.18 15.41
N ASP A 50 -7.91 8.32 14.13
CA ASP A 50 -8.02 9.56 13.37
C ASP A 50 -8.94 9.47 12.15
N ASN A 51 -9.38 8.27 11.74
CA ASN A 51 -10.23 8.04 10.56
C ASN A 51 -9.67 8.60 9.23
N GLU A 52 -8.37 8.87 9.14
CA GLU A 52 -7.73 9.41 7.92
C GLU A 52 -6.54 8.56 7.49
N THR A 53 -5.73 8.10 8.45
CA THR A 53 -4.51 7.33 8.23
C THR A 53 -4.86 5.93 7.78
N ILE A 54 -4.18 5.46 6.73
CA ILE A 54 -4.37 4.12 6.19
C ILE A 54 -3.16 3.23 6.48
N PHE A 55 -3.45 1.97 6.80
CA PHE A 55 -2.47 0.95 7.09
C PHE A 55 -2.65 -0.27 6.19
N VAL A 56 -1.58 -1.01 5.97
CA VAL A 56 -1.62 -2.35 5.38
C VAL A 56 -2.42 -3.25 6.33
N PRO A 57 -3.52 -3.86 5.87
CA PRO A 57 -4.31 -4.77 6.69
C PRO A 57 -3.46 -5.94 7.22
N GLY A 58 -3.54 -6.21 8.52
CA GLY A 58 -2.81 -7.28 9.18
C GLY A 58 -1.40 -6.91 9.65
N VAL A 59 -0.85 -5.74 9.28
CA VAL A 59 0.43 -5.29 9.85
C VAL A 59 0.27 -4.72 11.25
N PRO A 60 -0.69 -3.81 11.54
CA PRO A 60 -0.91 -3.32 12.92
C PRO A 60 -1.30 -4.43 13.92
N GLU A 61 -1.83 -5.54 13.43
CA GLU A 61 -2.28 -6.68 14.22
C GLU A 61 -1.23 -7.79 14.33
N ALA A 62 -0.10 -7.69 13.61
CA ALA A 62 0.94 -8.70 13.61
C ALA A 62 1.67 -8.77 14.96
N GLU A 63 1.92 -9.98 15.46
CA GLU A 63 2.63 -10.16 16.74
C GLU A 63 4.13 -9.87 16.62
N ASN A 64 4.67 -9.92 15.41
CA ASN A 64 6.08 -9.74 15.11
C ASN A 64 6.31 -9.27 13.67
N GLN A 65 7.53 -8.82 13.37
CA GLN A 65 7.90 -8.28 12.05
C GLN A 65 7.75 -9.31 10.92
N ARG A 66 7.93 -10.61 11.19
CA ARG A 66 7.79 -11.67 10.19
C ARG A 66 6.33 -11.81 9.72
N GLU A 67 5.39 -11.75 10.65
CA GLU A 67 3.96 -11.71 10.33
C GLU A 67 3.60 -10.42 9.59
N GLY A 68 4.16 -9.28 10.00
CA GLY A 68 3.99 -8.00 9.29
C GLY A 68 4.42 -8.08 7.82
N ILE A 69 5.60 -8.64 7.53
CA ILE A 69 6.06 -8.84 6.15
C ILE A 69 5.12 -9.78 5.39
N THR A 70 4.63 -10.83 6.04
CA THR A 70 3.66 -11.75 5.43
C THR A 70 2.34 -11.05 5.09
N ALA A 71 1.86 -10.15 5.95
CA ALA A 71 0.69 -9.33 5.71
C ALA A 71 0.89 -8.36 4.54
N VAL A 72 2.07 -7.71 4.45
CA VAL A 72 2.44 -6.87 3.30
C VAL A 72 2.43 -7.67 1.99
N ALA A 73 3.05 -8.85 1.96
CA ALA A 73 3.06 -9.70 0.76
C ALA A 73 1.64 -10.11 0.33
N ARG A 74 0.79 -10.50 1.28
CA ARG A 74 -0.63 -10.80 1.01
C ARG A 74 -1.39 -9.59 0.49
N PHE A 75 -1.10 -8.41 1.01
CA PHE A 75 -1.73 -7.17 0.55
C PHE A 75 -1.32 -6.83 -0.88
N ILE A 76 -0.04 -6.97 -1.23
CA ILE A 76 0.43 -6.79 -2.61
C ILE A 76 -0.28 -7.77 -3.56
N GLN A 77 -0.39 -9.05 -3.18
CA GLN A 77 -1.13 -10.05 -3.96
C GLN A 77 -2.61 -9.70 -4.10
N TRP A 78 -3.22 -9.12 -3.06
CA TRP A 78 -4.59 -8.64 -3.12
C TRP A 78 -4.74 -7.49 -4.11
N LEU A 79 -3.85 -6.49 -4.05
CA LEU A 79 -3.82 -5.36 -4.99
C LEU A 79 -3.62 -5.83 -6.44
N ALA A 80 -2.83 -6.88 -6.66
CA ALA A 80 -2.58 -7.41 -8.00
C ALA A 80 -3.84 -7.91 -8.72
N LYS A 81 -4.90 -8.26 -7.99
CA LYS A 81 -6.21 -8.59 -8.56
C LYS A 81 -6.87 -7.40 -9.26
N SER A 82 -6.44 -6.18 -8.95
CA SER A 82 -6.91 -4.93 -9.55
C SER A 82 -5.95 -4.36 -10.59
N ASN A 83 -4.95 -5.14 -11.04
CA ASN A 83 -4.03 -4.74 -12.10
C ASN A 83 -4.81 -4.37 -13.37
N GLN A 84 -4.60 -3.15 -13.85
CA GLN A 84 -5.29 -2.57 -15.01
C GLN A 84 -4.45 -1.44 -15.62
N PRO A 85 -4.75 -0.94 -16.83
CA PRO A 85 -4.06 0.23 -17.36
C PRO A 85 -4.10 1.40 -16.38
N GLY A 86 -2.92 1.89 -15.99
CA GLY A 86 -2.78 2.95 -14.99
C GLY A 86 -2.69 2.49 -13.54
N PHE A 87 -2.65 1.18 -13.26
CA PHE A 87 -2.36 0.62 -11.94
C PHE A 87 -1.64 -0.73 -12.01
N ARG A 88 -0.53 -0.84 -11.27
CA ARG A 88 0.25 -2.08 -11.17
C ARG A 88 0.72 -2.31 -9.74
N ALA A 89 0.32 -3.41 -9.14
CA ALA A 89 0.92 -3.89 -7.89
C ALA A 89 2.38 -4.29 -8.10
N LEU A 90 3.24 -4.01 -7.13
CA LEU A 90 4.68 -4.26 -7.19
C LEU A 90 5.03 -5.41 -6.24
N GLY A 91 5.54 -6.53 -6.78
CA GLY A 91 5.94 -7.70 -5.99
C GLY A 91 4.93 -8.86 -5.97
N ALA A 92 3.90 -8.81 -6.83
CA ALA A 92 3.02 -9.94 -7.13
C ALA A 92 3.51 -10.74 -8.33
#